data_AF-A0A538JXI0-F1
#
_entry.id   AF-A0A538JXI0-F1
#
_cell.length_a   1.000
_cell.length_b   1.000
_cell.length_c   1.000
_cell.angle_alpha   90.00
_cell.angle_beta   90.00
_cell.angle_gamma   90.00
#
_symmetry.space_group_name_H-M   'P 1'
#
loop_
_entity.id
_entity.type
_entity.pdbx_description
1 polymer ?
#
loop_
_entity_poly.entity_id
_entity_poly.type
_entity_poly.pdbx_seq_one_letter_code
_entity_poly.pdbx_strand_id
1 'polypeptide(L)'
;MHLRARDESGFGMLELLMAMVMLNVGILAIVGAFSSGNVALARANRISTGAALANKQMEVYRGLKYDNILFITSEWNSAIADSTYTSDTVYQQNMANPVAPKALVPTVTTCPANVPANACDPSYTTTGADHRSYRVDTYLYFDTPSLGNQLKTISVVVRNADSLTRTYARVTSTFDPSTGQCTTPPC
;
A
#
# COMPACT_ATOMS: atom_id res chain seq x y z
N MET A 1 55.32 -30.26 48.21
CA MET A 1 54.93 -29.28 47.17
C MET A 1 55.67 -29.68 45.89
N HIS A 2 54.98 -30.26 44.91
CA HIS A 2 55.44 -30.34 43.52
C HIS A 2 54.19 -30.29 42.64
N LEU A 3 54.06 -29.21 41.87
CA LEU A 3 53.01 -29.05 40.86
C LEU A 3 53.27 -30.06 39.75
N ARG A 4 52.30 -30.96 39.50
CA ARG A 4 52.26 -31.79 38.30
C ARG A 4 51.92 -30.90 37.11
N ALA A 5 52.89 -30.62 36.24
CA ALA A 5 52.62 -30.16 34.89
C ALA A 5 51.95 -31.32 34.13
N ARG A 6 50.67 -31.14 33.74
CA ARG A 6 49.96 -32.04 32.84
C ARG A 6 50.61 -31.95 31.47
N ASP A 7 50.80 -33.09 30.83
CA ASP A 7 51.29 -33.20 29.45
C ASP A 7 50.34 -32.46 28.48
N GLU A 8 50.80 -31.37 27.87
CA GLU A 8 50.01 -30.47 26.99
C GLU A 8 50.03 -30.92 25.51
N SER A 9 50.73 -32.01 25.19
CA SER A 9 51.01 -32.48 23.82
C SER A 9 49.77 -32.84 22.97
N GLY A 10 48.58 -32.95 23.56
CA GLY A 10 47.32 -33.20 22.85
C GLY A 10 46.35 -32.00 22.80
N PHE A 11 46.63 -30.94 23.55
CA PHE A 11 45.71 -29.80 23.69
C PHE A 11 45.70 -28.94 22.42
N GLY A 12 46.84 -28.75 21.75
CA GLY A 12 46.92 -27.95 20.52
C GLY A 12 46.14 -28.50 19.32
N MET A 13 46.03 -29.83 19.18
CA MET A 13 45.19 -30.44 18.12
C MET A 13 43.70 -30.27 18.43
N LEU A 14 43.31 -30.38 19.70
CA LEU A 14 41.94 -30.12 20.15
C LEU A 14 41.57 -28.64 20.00
N GLU A 15 42.51 -27.73 20.26
CA GLU A 15 42.34 -26.30 20.08
C GLU A 15 42.10 -25.94 18.61
N LEU A 16 42.87 -26.52 17.67
CA LEU A 16 42.64 -26.33 16.23
C LEU A 16 41.32 -26.94 15.75
N LEU A 17 40.93 -28.11 16.26
CA LEU A 17 39.64 -28.72 15.94
C LEU A 17 38.48 -27.84 16.44
N MET A 18 38.57 -27.34 17.69
CA MET A 18 37.58 -26.44 18.25
C MET A 18 37.53 -25.10 17.50
N ALA A 19 38.69 -24.56 17.11
CA ALA A 19 38.78 -23.34 16.30
C ALA A 19 38.10 -23.51 14.93
N MET A 20 38.34 -24.63 14.25
CA MET A 20 37.70 -24.94 12.97
C MET A 20 36.18 -25.12 13.11
N VAL A 21 35.71 -25.77 14.18
CA VAL A 21 34.27 -25.91 14.46
C VAL A 21 33.63 -24.55 14.74
N MET A 22 34.23 -23.73 15.59
CA MET A 22 33.71 -22.39 15.90
C MET A 22 33.70 -21.49 14.66
N LEU A 23 34.72 -21.58 13.81
CA LEU A 23 34.79 -20.85 12.55
C LEU A 23 33.66 -21.28 11.60
N ASN A 24 33.41 -22.58 11.46
CA ASN A 24 32.31 -23.09 10.63
C ASN A 24 30.93 -22.65 11.15
N VAL A 25 30.71 -22.72 12.47
CA VAL A 25 29.47 -22.23 13.09
C VAL A 25 29.29 -20.72 12.85
N GLY A 26 30.37 -19.95 13.00
CA GLY A 26 30.37 -18.51 12.73
C GLY A 26 29.98 -18.17 11.29
N ILE A 27 30.56 -18.87 10.30
CA ILE A 27 30.22 -18.64 8.88
C ILE A 27 28.76 -18.98 8.60
N LEU A 28 28.26 -20.12 9.10
CA LEU A 28 26.85 -20.49 8.92
C LEU A 28 25.89 -19.48 9.55
N ALA A 29 26.22 -18.94 10.72
CA ALA A 29 25.44 -17.90 11.39
C ALA A 29 25.38 -16.62 10.54
N ILE A 30 26.51 -16.20 9.96
CA ILE A 30 26.59 -15.00 9.10
C ILE A 30 25.76 -15.20 7.81
N VAL A 31 25.83 -16.37 7.17
CA VAL A 31 25.01 -16.68 5.98
C VAL A 31 23.52 -16.63 6.32
N GLY A 32 23.13 -17.19 7.46
CA GLY A 32 21.77 -17.09 7.97
C GLY A 32 21.33 -15.64 8.16
N ALA A 33 22.15 -14.82 8.82
CA ALA A 33 21.88 -13.41 9.04
C ALA A 33 21.70 -12.65 7.72
N PHE A 34 22.60 -12.81 6.74
CA PHE A 34 22.48 -12.16 5.43
C PHE A 34 21.23 -12.57 4.65
N SER A 35 20.87 -13.86 4.68
CA SER A 35 19.66 -14.33 4.01
C SER A 35 18.40 -13.68 4.59
N SER A 36 18.31 -13.58 5.92
CA SER A 36 17.20 -12.93 6.62
C SER A 36 17.15 -11.42 6.35
N GLY A 37 18.32 -10.77 6.32
CA GLY A 37 18.45 -9.34 6.00
C GLY A 37 17.95 -9.02 4.59
N ASN A 38 18.28 -9.85 3.60
CA ASN A 38 17.81 -9.66 2.22
C ASN A 38 16.28 -9.78 2.12
N VAL A 39 15.66 -10.72 2.83
CA VAL A 39 14.20 -10.86 2.87
C VAL A 39 13.54 -9.65 3.55
N ALA A 40 14.12 -9.18 4.66
CA ALA A 40 13.63 -7.99 5.36
C ALA A 40 13.70 -6.75 4.47
N LEU A 41 14.83 -6.53 3.79
CA LEU A 41 15.02 -5.41 2.86
C LEU A 41 14.04 -5.49 1.68
N ALA A 42 13.85 -6.68 1.09
CA ALA A 42 12.89 -6.85 0.00
C ALA A 42 11.45 -6.53 0.44
N ARG A 43 11.07 -6.85 1.68
CA ARG A 43 9.77 -6.46 2.25
C ARG A 43 9.67 -4.95 2.45
N ALA A 44 10.72 -4.33 3.00
CA ALA A 44 10.77 -2.88 3.20
C ALA A 44 10.65 -2.12 1.88
N ASN A 45 11.34 -2.56 0.83
CA ASN A 45 11.24 -1.96 -0.51
C ASN A 45 9.80 -1.99 -1.04
N ARG A 46 9.09 -3.10 -0.91
CA ARG A 46 7.68 -3.19 -1.36
C ARG A 46 6.75 -2.26 -0.59
N ILE A 47 6.96 -2.13 0.71
CA ILE A 47 6.18 -1.19 1.54
C ILE A 47 6.46 0.25 1.10
N SER A 48 7.73 0.59 0.90
CA SER A 48 8.13 1.92 0.43
C SER A 48 7.57 2.25 -0.96
N THR A 49 7.62 1.29 -1.89
CA THR A 49 7.03 1.46 -3.24
C THR A 49 5.52 1.57 -3.16
N GLY A 50 4.85 0.75 -2.35
CA GLY A 50 3.41 0.84 -2.13
C GLY A 50 2.98 2.19 -1.55
N ALA A 51 3.72 2.72 -0.58
CA ALA A 51 3.48 4.05 -0.02
C ALA A 51 3.70 5.17 -1.05
N ALA A 52 4.75 5.07 -1.87
CA ALA A 52 5.00 6.02 -2.94
C ALA A 52 3.87 6.02 -4.00
N LEU A 53 3.36 4.84 -4.37
CA LEU A 53 2.21 4.72 -5.28
C LEU A 53 0.93 5.32 -4.67
N ALA A 54 0.66 5.05 -3.39
CA ALA A 54 -0.49 5.62 -2.69
C ALA A 54 -0.42 7.16 -2.65
N ASN A 55 0.75 7.70 -2.29
CA ASN A 55 0.97 9.14 -2.27
C ASN A 55 0.87 9.74 -3.67
N LYS A 56 1.43 9.10 -4.70
CA LYS A 56 1.30 9.56 -6.09
C LYS A 56 -0.16 9.68 -6.50
N GLN A 57 -0.98 8.68 -6.19
CA GLN A 57 -2.41 8.73 -6.50
C GLN A 57 -3.12 9.85 -5.71
N MET A 58 -2.74 10.04 -4.44
CA MET A 58 -3.27 11.16 -3.65
C MET A 58 -2.85 12.53 -4.21
N GLU A 59 -1.64 12.68 -4.74
CA GLU A 59 -1.20 13.91 -5.41
C GLU A 59 -1.99 14.18 -6.68
N VAL A 60 -2.36 13.12 -7.44
CA VAL A 60 -3.27 13.28 -8.58
C VAL A 60 -4.58 13.91 -8.11
N TYR A 61 -5.21 13.38 -7.06
CA TYR A 61 -6.46 13.95 -6.53
C TYR A 61 -6.31 15.37 -5.96
N ARG A 62 -5.16 15.70 -5.35
CA ARG A 62 -4.84 17.07 -4.90
C ARG A 62 -4.73 18.08 -6.04
N GLY A 63 -4.38 17.63 -7.23
CA GLY A 63 -4.37 18.46 -8.44
C GLY A 63 -5.73 18.64 -9.10
N LEU A 64 -6.77 17.90 -8.69
CA LEU A 64 -8.09 17.97 -9.30
C LEU A 64 -9.00 18.97 -8.60
N LYS A 65 -9.86 19.62 -9.39
CA LYS A 65 -11.01 20.37 -8.87
C LYS A 65 -11.99 19.41 -8.20
N TYR A 66 -12.69 19.89 -7.17
CA TYR A 66 -13.65 19.10 -6.40
C TYR A 66 -14.65 18.37 -7.31
N ASP A 67 -15.18 19.04 -8.33
CA ASP A 67 -16.17 18.44 -9.23
C ASP A 67 -15.60 17.37 -10.15
N ASN A 68 -14.30 17.38 -10.43
CA ASN A 68 -13.65 16.42 -11.32
C ASN A 68 -13.21 15.12 -10.61
N ILE A 69 -13.40 15.05 -9.28
CA ILE A 69 -13.16 13.85 -8.48
C ILE A 69 -14.40 12.96 -8.56
N LEU A 70 -14.44 12.07 -9.55
CA LEU A 70 -15.56 11.19 -9.87
C LEU A 70 -15.03 9.88 -10.45
N PHE A 71 -15.85 8.83 -10.44
CA PHE A 71 -15.53 7.56 -11.11
C PHE A 71 -16.33 7.38 -12.40
N ILE A 72 -15.76 6.65 -13.36
CA ILE A 72 -16.49 6.21 -14.54
C ILE A 72 -17.43 5.06 -14.17
N THR A 73 -18.65 5.06 -14.71
CA THR A 73 -19.68 4.04 -14.44
C THR A 73 -19.22 2.63 -14.82
N SER A 74 -18.51 2.44 -15.94
CA SER A 74 -17.98 1.12 -16.33
C SER A 74 -16.98 0.59 -15.31
N GLU A 75 -16.01 1.41 -14.91
CA GLU A 75 -14.97 1.02 -13.95
C GLU A 75 -15.54 0.82 -12.55
N TRP A 76 -16.51 1.64 -12.16
CA TRP A 76 -17.28 1.45 -10.94
C TRP A 76 -17.99 0.09 -10.91
N ASN A 77 -18.67 -0.29 -12.00
CA ASN A 77 -19.36 -1.57 -12.09
C ASN A 77 -18.38 -2.76 -12.03
N SER A 78 -17.21 -2.62 -12.66
CA SER A 78 -16.13 -3.61 -12.54
C SER A 78 -15.61 -3.72 -11.10
N ALA A 79 -15.41 -2.60 -10.42
CA ALA A 79 -14.92 -2.56 -9.04
C ALA A 79 -15.90 -3.19 -8.05
N ILE A 80 -17.21 -2.90 -8.16
CA ILE A 80 -18.21 -3.50 -7.24
C ILE A 80 -18.49 -4.98 -7.54
N ALA A 81 -18.14 -5.48 -8.73
CA ALA A 81 -18.14 -6.91 -9.03
C ALA A 81 -16.93 -7.65 -8.43
N ASP A 82 -15.88 -6.91 -8.03
CA ASP A 82 -14.69 -7.46 -7.40
C ASP A 82 -14.88 -7.64 -5.89
N SER A 83 -14.80 -8.89 -5.43
CA SER A 83 -14.94 -9.26 -4.01
C SER A 83 -13.83 -8.71 -3.14
N THR A 84 -12.62 -8.50 -3.66
CA THR A 84 -11.50 -7.89 -2.92
C THR A 84 -11.70 -6.39 -2.75
N TYR A 85 -12.27 -5.71 -3.75
CA TYR A 85 -12.62 -4.30 -3.63
C TYR A 85 -13.73 -4.11 -2.60
N THR A 86 -14.81 -4.89 -2.73
CA THR A 86 -15.99 -4.78 -1.88
C THR A 86 -15.78 -5.32 -0.47
N SER A 87 -14.89 -6.29 -0.23
CA SER A 87 -14.57 -6.77 1.13
C SER A 87 -13.70 -5.81 1.95
N ASP A 88 -13.18 -4.73 1.36
CA ASP A 88 -12.38 -3.76 2.10
C ASP A 88 -13.22 -3.03 3.14
N THR A 89 -12.60 -2.77 4.29
CA THR A 89 -13.25 -2.10 5.42
C THR A 89 -13.77 -0.71 5.05
N VAL A 90 -13.08 0.03 4.16
CA VAL A 90 -13.55 1.36 3.74
C VAL A 90 -14.84 1.25 2.93
N TYR A 91 -14.93 0.30 2.00
CA TYR A 91 -16.15 0.08 1.23
C TYR A 91 -17.29 -0.35 2.14
N GLN A 92 -17.07 -1.39 2.96
CA GLN A 92 -18.10 -1.95 3.83
C GLN A 92 -18.68 -0.91 4.81
N GLN A 93 -17.81 -0.06 5.39
CA GLN A 93 -18.24 0.92 6.38
C GLN A 93 -18.85 2.19 5.79
N ASN A 94 -18.41 2.62 4.59
CA ASN A 94 -18.72 3.95 4.08
C ASN A 94 -19.51 3.97 2.76
N MET A 95 -19.54 2.86 2.01
CA MET A 95 -20.03 2.86 0.61
C MET A 95 -21.04 1.74 0.32
N ALA A 96 -20.96 0.58 0.99
CA ALA A 96 -21.87 -0.54 0.72
C ALA A 96 -23.33 -0.19 1.01
N ASN A 97 -23.59 0.44 2.15
CA ASN A 97 -24.89 0.96 2.56
C ASN A 97 -24.67 2.28 3.31
N PRO A 98 -24.36 3.37 2.60
CA PRO A 98 -24.01 4.62 3.26
C PRO A 98 -25.24 5.17 3.99
N VAL A 99 -25.07 5.47 5.28
CA VAL A 99 -26.06 6.17 6.08
C VAL A 99 -25.61 7.61 6.27
N ALA A 100 -26.57 8.55 6.31
CA ALA A 100 -26.28 9.95 6.56
C ALA A 100 -25.39 10.10 7.82
N PRO A 101 -24.29 10.89 7.75
CA PRO A 101 -23.99 11.92 6.75
C PRO A 101 -23.28 11.45 5.47
N LYS A 102 -23.07 10.14 5.31
CA LYS A 102 -22.34 9.58 4.16
C LYS A 102 -23.27 9.30 2.98
N ALA A 103 -22.74 9.40 1.76
CA ALA A 103 -23.44 9.04 0.54
C ALA A 103 -22.47 8.59 -0.56
N LEU A 104 -22.96 7.87 -1.56
CA LEU A 104 -22.18 7.57 -2.76
C LEU A 104 -22.00 8.83 -3.61
N VAL A 105 -20.81 8.98 -4.17
CA VAL A 105 -20.56 9.99 -5.22
C VAL A 105 -21.10 9.46 -6.55
N PRO A 106 -21.88 10.25 -7.31
CA PRO A 106 -22.36 9.84 -8.63
C PRO A 106 -21.21 9.49 -9.59
N THR A 107 -21.45 8.50 -10.44
CA THR A 107 -20.51 8.13 -11.52
C THR A 107 -20.84 8.88 -12.81
N VAL A 108 -19.85 8.96 -13.70
CA VAL A 108 -19.97 9.59 -15.02
C VAL A 108 -19.71 8.59 -16.14
N THR A 109 -20.25 8.82 -17.34
CA THR A 109 -20.01 7.93 -18.48
C THR A 109 -18.58 8.04 -19.02
N THR A 110 -17.97 9.21 -18.90
CA THR A 110 -16.62 9.49 -19.40
C THR A 110 -15.84 10.28 -18.36
N CYS A 111 -14.55 9.97 -18.18
CA CYS A 111 -13.67 10.74 -17.31
C CYS A 111 -13.58 12.20 -17.81
N PRO A 112 -13.64 13.22 -16.93
CA PRO A 112 -13.57 14.61 -17.36
C PRO A 112 -12.27 14.93 -18.12
N ALA A 113 -12.31 15.95 -18.96
CA ALA A 113 -11.14 16.39 -19.71
C ALA A 113 -10.02 16.82 -18.75
N ASN A 114 -8.77 16.52 -19.10
CA ASN A 114 -7.58 16.82 -18.28
C ASN A 114 -7.50 16.09 -16.92
N VAL A 115 -8.40 15.12 -16.66
CA VAL A 115 -8.27 14.20 -15.54
C VAL A 115 -7.53 12.95 -16.00
N PRO A 116 -6.46 12.52 -15.32
CA PRO A 116 -5.81 11.25 -15.61
C PRO A 116 -6.80 10.09 -15.49
N ALA A 117 -6.83 9.19 -16.48
CA ALA A 117 -7.80 8.09 -16.53
C ALA A 117 -7.78 7.20 -15.26
N ASN A 118 -6.61 7.01 -14.66
CA ASN A 118 -6.43 6.26 -13.42
C ASN A 118 -7.04 6.94 -12.18
N ALA A 119 -7.40 8.23 -12.23
CA ALA A 119 -8.13 8.89 -11.15
C ALA A 119 -9.64 8.57 -11.20
N CYS A 120 -10.15 8.25 -12.38
CA CYS A 120 -11.54 7.89 -12.64
C CYS A 120 -11.81 6.37 -12.56
N ASP A 121 -10.75 5.56 -12.49
CA ASP A 121 -10.82 4.12 -12.29
C ASP A 121 -10.67 3.81 -10.79
N PRO A 122 -11.70 3.24 -10.12
CA PRO A 122 -11.62 2.89 -8.71
C PRO A 122 -10.62 1.77 -8.42
N SER A 123 -10.21 0.96 -9.39
CA SER A 123 -9.37 -0.20 -9.15
C SER A 123 -8.54 -0.55 -10.38
N TYR A 124 -7.27 -0.13 -10.39
CA TYR A 124 -6.35 -0.44 -11.47
C TYR A 124 -5.05 -1.08 -10.98
N THR A 125 -4.36 -1.77 -11.89
CA THR A 125 -3.02 -2.32 -11.63
C THR A 125 -1.93 -1.47 -12.25
N THR A 126 -0.81 -1.31 -11.55
CA THR A 126 0.34 -0.56 -12.02
C THR A 126 1.64 -1.21 -11.57
N THR A 127 2.72 -0.95 -12.32
CA THR A 127 4.05 -1.47 -12.00
C THR A 127 4.83 -0.45 -11.18
N GLY A 128 5.33 -0.87 -10.02
CA GLY A 128 6.18 -0.07 -9.17
C GLY A 128 7.60 0.09 -9.72
N ALA A 129 8.37 1.00 -9.13
CA ALA A 129 9.78 1.23 -9.49
C ALA A 129 10.68 0.00 -9.23
N ASP A 130 10.20 -0.95 -8.44
CA ASP A 130 10.83 -2.25 -8.16
C ASP A 130 10.43 -3.34 -9.18
N HIS A 131 9.79 -2.97 -10.29
CA HIS A 131 9.29 -3.84 -11.35
C HIS A 131 8.26 -4.88 -10.90
N ARG A 132 7.56 -4.64 -9.79
CA ARG A 132 6.48 -5.50 -9.30
C ARG A 132 5.12 -4.90 -9.61
N SER A 133 4.12 -5.77 -9.74
CA SER A 133 2.75 -5.36 -9.98
C SER A 133 2.03 -5.06 -8.65
N TYR A 134 1.37 -3.91 -8.61
CA TYR A 134 0.57 -3.43 -7.48
C TYR A 134 -0.83 -3.12 -7.97
N ARG A 135 -1.82 -3.46 -7.15
CA ARG A 135 -3.19 -3.01 -7.35
C ARG A 135 -3.44 -1.78 -6.49
N VAL A 136 -4.00 -0.75 -7.09
CA VAL A 136 -4.38 0.51 -6.43
C VAL A 136 -5.90 0.58 -6.43
N ASP A 137 -6.47 0.50 -5.24
CA ASP A 137 -7.91 0.62 -5.02
C ASP A 137 -8.21 1.97 -4.40
N THR A 138 -9.09 2.73 -5.05
CA THR A 138 -9.56 4.02 -4.57
C THR A 138 -11.03 3.90 -4.16
N TYR A 139 -11.32 4.35 -2.95
CA TYR A 139 -12.65 4.45 -2.39
C TYR A 139 -13.04 5.92 -2.30
N LEU A 140 -14.21 6.27 -2.82
CA LEU A 140 -14.70 7.65 -2.89
C LEU A 140 -16.15 7.70 -2.38
N TYR A 141 -16.39 8.53 -1.37
CA TYR A 141 -17.72 8.76 -0.81
C TYR A 141 -17.86 10.21 -0.34
N PHE A 142 -19.09 10.68 -0.25
CA PHE A 142 -19.41 11.94 0.40
C PHE A 142 -19.46 11.76 1.92
N ASP A 143 -19.00 12.75 2.66
CA ASP A 143 -19.20 12.89 4.09
C ASP A 143 -19.66 14.34 4.36
N THR A 144 -20.87 14.51 4.90
CA THR A 144 -21.49 15.83 5.10
C THR A 144 -21.69 16.10 6.59
N PRO A 145 -20.71 16.69 7.28
CA PRO A 145 -20.88 17.05 8.69
C PRO A 145 -22.14 17.91 8.90
N SER A 146 -22.77 17.78 10.06
CA SER A 146 -24.08 18.37 10.39
C SER A 146 -24.20 19.89 10.17
N LEU A 147 -23.08 20.62 10.20
CA LEU A 147 -23.00 22.07 9.97
C LEU A 147 -21.93 22.42 8.92
N GLY A 148 -21.51 21.45 8.11
CA GLY A 148 -20.41 21.59 7.16
C GLY A 148 -20.85 21.41 5.71
N ASN A 149 -19.92 21.68 4.81
CA ASN A 149 -20.08 21.35 3.41
C ASN A 149 -20.03 19.83 3.21
N GLN A 150 -20.63 19.36 2.12
CA GLN A 150 -20.42 17.99 1.66
C GLN A 150 -18.96 17.84 1.21
N LEU A 151 -18.20 16.97 1.87
CA LEU A 151 -16.81 16.69 1.57
C LEU A 151 -16.69 15.41 0.76
N LYS A 152 -15.74 15.33 -0.17
CA LYS A 152 -15.37 14.07 -0.83
C LYS A 152 -14.24 13.44 -0.04
N THR A 153 -14.47 12.26 0.52
CA THR A 153 -13.43 11.49 1.19
C THR A 153 -12.90 10.42 0.25
N ILE A 154 -11.59 10.46 0.03
CA ILE A 154 -10.86 9.48 -0.79
C ILE A 154 -9.99 8.63 0.13
N SER A 155 -10.06 7.32 -0.03
CA SER A 155 -9.08 6.40 0.55
C SER A 155 -8.42 5.59 -0.55
N VAL A 156 -7.10 5.67 -0.67
CA VAL A 156 -6.28 4.88 -1.57
C VAL A 156 -5.66 3.73 -0.80
N VAL A 157 -5.80 2.51 -1.32
CA VAL A 157 -5.26 1.28 -0.76
C VAL A 157 -4.39 0.63 -1.81
N VAL A 158 -3.13 0.37 -1.47
CA VAL A 158 -2.18 -0.28 -2.39
C VAL A 158 -1.91 -1.70 -1.90
N ARG A 159 -2.18 -2.67 -2.78
CA ARG A 159 -2.05 -4.10 -2.52
C ARG A 159 -1.07 -4.74 -3.48
N ASN A 160 -0.60 -5.93 -3.13
CA ASN A 160 0.12 -6.79 -4.07
C ASN A 160 -0.86 -7.30 -5.15
N ALA A 161 -0.56 -7.12 -6.43
CA ALA A 161 -1.42 -7.62 -7.50
C ALA A 161 -1.47 -9.16 -7.57
N ASP A 162 -0.39 -9.84 -7.18
CA ASP A 162 -0.32 -11.31 -7.17
C ASP A 162 -1.00 -11.93 -5.94
N SER A 163 -1.24 -11.12 -4.89
CA SER A 163 -1.80 -11.56 -3.62
C SER A 163 -2.55 -10.42 -2.95
N LEU A 164 -3.83 -10.31 -3.31
CA LEU A 164 -4.67 -9.17 -2.94
C LEU A 164 -4.97 -9.07 -1.44
N THR A 165 -4.69 -10.11 -0.66
CA THR A 165 -4.82 -10.09 0.81
C THR A 165 -3.77 -9.20 1.48
N ARG A 166 -2.66 -8.90 0.79
CA ARG A 166 -1.55 -8.13 1.35
C ARG A 166 -1.63 -6.67 0.94
N THR A 167 -1.95 -5.82 1.90
CA THR A 167 -1.91 -4.35 1.77
C THR A 167 -0.53 -3.83 2.19
N TYR A 168 0.03 -2.91 1.40
CA TYR A 168 1.32 -2.27 1.67
C TYR A 168 1.18 -0.83 2.17
N ALA A 169 0.15 -0.11 1.70
CA ALA A 169 -0.10 1.26 2.11
C ALA A 169 -1.60 1.57 2.05
N ARG A 170 -2.02 2.49 2.93
CA ARG A 170 -3.35 3.09 2.92
C ARG A 170 -3.21 4.57 3.24
N VAL A 171 -3.83 5.43 2.44
CA VAL A 171 -3.84 6.88 2.65
C VAL A 171 -5.25 7.38 2.45
N THR A 172 -5.72 8.23 3.35
CA THR A 172 -7.06 8.84 3.28
C THR A 172 -6.94 10.36 3.33
N SER A 173 -7.73 11.05 2.53
CA SER A 173 -7.85 12.51 2.57
C SER A 173 -9.26 12.95 2.23
N THR A 174 -9.64 14.12 2.71
CA THR A 174 -10.91 14.78 2.41
C THR A 174 -10.68 15.99 1.53
N PHE A 175 -11.64 16.27 0.65
CA PHE A 175 -11.63 17.39 -0.28
C PHE A 175 -12.90 18.23 -0.06
N ASP A 176 -12.72 19.54 0.08
CA ASP A 176 -13.81 20.49 0.30
C ASP A 176 -14.21 21.15 -1.04
N PRO A 177 -15.49 21.44 -1.27
CA PRO A 177 -15.95 22.12 -2.49
C PRO A 177 -15.26 23.46 -2.78
N SER A 178 -14.75 24.16 -1.77
CA SER A 178 -14.00 25.41 -1.94
C SER A 178 -12.70 25.26 -2.76
N THR A 179 -12.19 24.04 -2.96
CA THR A 179 -11.00 23.80 -3.80
C THR A 179 -11.30 23.84 -5.31
N GLY A 180 -12.56 23.99 -5.70
CA GLY A 180 -12.95 24.22 -7.09
C GLY A 180 -14.28 23.57 -7.43
N GLN A 181 -15.37 24.29 -7.17
CA GLN A 181 -16.68 24.02 -7.77
C GLN A 181 -16.74 24.65 -9.17
N CYS A 182 -17.18 23.86 -10.13
CA CYS A 182 -17.50 24.28 -11.47
C CYS A 182 -18.97 24.67 -11.55
N THR A 183 -19.23 25.87 -12.06
CA THR A 183 -20.60 26.36 -12.24
C THR A 183 -21.36 25.63 -13.35
N THR A 184 -20.67 24.83 -14.19
CA THR A 184 -21.24 23.96 -15.25
C THR A 184 -20.34 22.73 -15.53
N PRO A 185 -20.80 21.48 -15.40
CA PRO A 185 -20.04 20.27 -15.76
C PRO A 185 -20.16 19.89 -17.25
N PRO A 186 -19.15 19.23 -17.89
CA PRO A 186 -17.81 18.91 -17.38
C PRO A 186 -16.84 20.09 -17.48
N CYS A 187 -15.92 20.15 -16.51
CA CYS A 187 -14.71 20.97 -16.53
C CYS A 187 -13.49 20.11 -16.87
#